data_AF-A0AAF1B3E2-F1
#
_entry.id   AF-A0AAF1B3E2-F1
#
_cell.length_a   1.000
_cell.length_b   1.000
_cell.length_c   1.000
_cell.angle_alpha   90.00
_cell.angle_beta   90.00
_cell.angle_gamma   90.00
#
_symmetry.space_group_name_H-M   'P 1'
#
loop_
_entity.id
_entity.type
_entity.pdbx_description
1 polymer ?
#
loop_
_entity_poly.entity_id
_entity_poly.type
_entity_poly.pdbx_seq_one_letter_code
_entity_poly.pdbx_strand_id
1 'polypeptide(L)'
;MRLNQGQNEEEKENLRKFAEWVLNIGDGKLAPPTDSVTAVDEDSIMIPADFCDPEIENSVKNMIEWTYPSFSTNFQNPSYLSERAIPTPTNVTVAHLNSNIVETIPGDQASYYSVDRAEEFGGSESDLTFVGTKHFIPRMELFPTETKLPFKLVRKQMPLQICYSMTINKAQGQSLERVGLYLPKSVFTHGQMYVAVSRVTSPQGLKMFIDSDQATPTDVTRNVVYKEIFYNLPKHQ
;
A
#
# COMPACT_ATOMS: atom_id res chain seq x y z
N MET A 1 7.00 -11.95 -9.41
CA MET A 1 7.52 -11.11 -8.30
C MET A 1 8.79 -10.42 -8.78
N ARG A 2 9.07 -9.17 -8.36
CA ARG A 2 10.27 -8.40 -8.79
C ARG A 2 11.25 -8.31 -7.62
N LEU A 3 12.00 -9.39 -7.38
CA LEU A 3 13.02 -9.44 -6.34
C LEU A 3 14.39 -9.01 -6.89
N ASN A 4 15.22 -8.43 -6.02
CA ASN A 4 16.60 -8.11 -6.36
C ASN A 4 17.43 -9.39 -6.58
N GLN A 5 18.50 -9.29 -7.37
CA GLN A 5 19.48 -10.38 -7.52
C GLN A 5 20.45 -10.29 -6.33
N GLY A 6 20.34 -11.22 -5.37
CA GLY A 6 21.21 -11.26 -4.19
C GLY A 6 22.69 -11.34 -4.56
N GLN A 7 23.54 -10.64 -3.82
CA GLN A 7 24.98 -10.52 -4.12
C GLN A 7 25.76 -11.72 -3.56
N ASN A 8 25.33 -12.24 -2.42
CA ASN A 8 25.97 -13.35 -1.70
C ASN A 8 25.06 -14.58 -1.62
N GLU A 9 25.63 -15.78 -1.39
CA GLU A 9 24.85 -17.02 -1.29
C GLU A 9 23.83 -17.00 -0.13
N GLU A 10 24.18 -16.38 0.99
CA GLU A 10 23.26 -16.19 2.12
C GLU A 10 22.07 -15.28 1.74
N GLU A 11 22.33 -14.18 1.03
CA GLU A 11 21.26 -13.28 0.56
C GLU A 11 20.34 -13.95 -0.45
N LYS A 12 20.90 -14.76 -1.36
CA LYS A 12 20.11 -15.54 -2.32
C LYS A 12 19.20 -16.54 -1.62
N GLU A 13 19.70 -17.22 -0.58
CA GLU A 13 18.88 -18.16 0.18
C GLU A 13 17.79 -17.43 0.98
N ASN A 14 18.10 -16.28 1.58
CA ASN A 14 17.11 -15.45 2.27
C ASN A 14 16.03 -14.93 1.29
N LEU A 15 16.42 -14.49 0.09
CA LEU A 15 15.50 -14.10 -0.97
C LEU A 15 14.63 -15.27 -1.43
N ARG A 16 15.18 -16.49 -1.51
CA ARG A 16 14.44 -17.70 -1.88
C ARG A 16 13.37 -18.04 -0.83
N LYS A 17 13.75 -18.05 0.45
CA LYS A 17 12.83 -18.26 1.57
C LYS A 17 11.73 -17.21 1.60
N PHE A 18 12.09 -15.95 1.39
CA PHE A 18 11.13 -14.86 1.29
C PHE A 18 10.17 -15.05 0.11
N ALA A 19 10.68 -15.36 -1.08
CA ALA A 19 9.85 -15.62 -2.26
C ALA A 19 8.86 -16.75 -2.02
N GLU A 20 9.32 -17.85 -1.42
CA GLU A 20 8.49 -19.00 -1.06
C GLU A 20 7.41 -18.62 -0.04
N TRP A 21 7.75 -17.84 0.98
CA TRP A 21 6.78 -17.32 1.94
C TRP A 21 5.71 -16.45 1.27
N VAL A 22 6.10 -15.53 0.37
CA VAL A 22 5.13 -14.69 -0.37
C VAL A 22 4.23 -15.53 -1.28
N LEU A 23 4.76 -16.57 -1.92
CA LEU A 23 3.95 -17.50 -2.71
C LEU A 23 2.96 -18.26 -1.85
N ASN A 24 3.38 -18.74 -0.67
CA ASN A 24 2.51 -19.44 0.27
C ASN A 24 1.38 -18.54 0.81
N ILE A 25 1.62 -17.23 0.97
CA ILE A 25 0.56 -16.24 1.24
C ILE A 25 -0.45 -16.23 0.10
N GLY A 26 0.01 -16.08 -1.15
CA GLY A 26 -0.86 -16.00 -2.33
C GLY A 26 -1.68 -17.26 -2.56
N ASP A 27 -1.08 -18.43 -2.32
CA ASP A 27 -1.73 -19.74 -2.49
C ASP A 27 -2.62 -20.13 -1.30
N GLY A 28 -2.58 -19.38 -0.18
CA GLY A 28 -3.33 -19.71 1.04
C GLY A 28 -2.87 -21.02 1.68
N LYS A 29 -1.55 -21.28 1.66
CA LYS A 29 -0.91 -22.50 2.20
C LYS A 29 -0.34 -22.33 3.60
N LEU A 30 -0.31 -21.11 4.13
CA LEU A 30 0.14 -20.84 5.50
C LEU A 30 -0.87 -21.42 6.49
N ALA A 31 -0.37 -22.14 7.50
CA ALA A 31 -1.21 -22.71 8.54
C ALA A 31 -1.67 -21.63 9.53
N PRO A 32 -2.87 -21.77 10.12
CA PRO A 32 -3.31 -20.90 11.19
C PRO A 32 -2.47 -21.09 12.46
N PRO A 33 -2.44 -20.08 13.37
CA PRO A 33 -1.75 -20.19 14.64
C PRO A 33 -2.23 -21.40 15.44
N THR A 34 -1.30 -22.23 15.93
CA THR A 34 -1.61 -23.47 16.66
C THR A 34 -2.03 -23.22 18.12
N ASP A 35 -1.72 -22.04 18.66
CA ASP A 35 -1.90 -21.73 20.08
C ASP A 35 -3.03 -20.73 20.37
N SER A 36 -3.89 -21.16 21.30
CA SER A 36 -4.87 -20.43 22.12
C SER A 36 -6.34 -20.37 21.66
N VAL A 37 -7.16 -21.23 22.28
CA VAL A 37 -8.44 -21.04 23.01
C VAL A 37 -9.57 -20.16 22.43
N THR A 38 -9.35 -19.34 21.41
CA THR A 38 -10.40 -18.59 20.70
C THR A 38 -10.48 -19.09 19.26
N ALA A 39 -11.68 -19.08 18.69
CA ALA A 39 -11.91 -19.48 17.31
C ALA A 39 -11.19 -18.50 16.37
N VAL A 40 -9.92 -18.76 16.09
CA VAL A 40 -9.15 -18.03 15.09
C VAL A 40 -9.71 -18.45 13.73
N ASP A 41 -10.11 -17.48 12.92
CA ASP A 41 -10.69 -17.71 11.58
C ASP A 41 -9.72 -18.56 10.74
N GLU A 42 -10.23 -19.52 9.96
CA GLU A 42 -9.40 -20.45 9.13
C GLU A 42 -8.48 -19.70 8.17
N ASP A 43 -8.84 -18.47 7.82
CA ASP A 43 -8.07 -17.57 6.98
C ASP A 43 -6.91 -16.87 7.71
N SER A 44 -6.73 -17.08 9.01
CA SER A 44 -5.74 -16.32 9.80
C SER A 44 -4.33 -16.87 9.63
N ILE A 45 -3.35 -15.99 9.53
CA ILE A 45 -1.94 -16.34 9.40
C ILE A 45 -1.11 -15.65 10.48
N MET A 46 -0.06 -16.32 10.93
CA MET A 46 0.97 -15.74 11.79
C MET A 46 2.09 -15.16 10.92
N ILE A 47 2.46 -13.91 11.20
CA ILE A 47 3.52 -13.20 10.50
C ILE A 47 4.85 -13.47 11.20
N PRO A 48 5.92 -13.84 10.47
CA PRO A 48 7.24 -14.03 11.06
C PRO A 48 7.74 -12.79 11.82
N ALA A 49 8.44 -13.01 12.94
CA ALA A 49 9.00 -11.96 13.78
C ALA A 49 9.95 -11.01 13.02
N ASP A 50 10.59 -11.50 11.95
CA ASP A 50 11.45 -10.69 11.07
C ASP A 50 10.68 -9.54 10.39
N PHE A 51 9.38 -9.71 10.18
CA PHE A 51 8.53 -8.72 9.50
C PHE A 51 7.58 -8.00 10.45
N CYS A 52 7.16 -8.63 11.56
CA CYS A 52 6.25 -8.04 12.53
C CYS A 52 6.79 -8.27 13.94
N ASP A 53 7.07 -7.18 14.66
CA ASP A 53 7.55 -7.24 16.03
C ASP A 53 6.43 -6.72 16.95
N PRO A 54 5.69 -7.59 17.65
CA PRO A 54 4.60 -7.19 18.53
C PRO A 54 5.08 -6.53 19.82
N GLU A 55 6.37 -6.61 20.17
CA GLU A 55 6.92 -5.91 21.34
C GLU A 55 7.16 -4.42 21.06
N ILE A 56 7.34 -4.06 19.79
CA ILE A 56 7.46 -2.66 19.37
C ILE A 56 6.06 -2.04 19.32
N GLU A 57 5.89 -0.92 20.02
CA GLU A 57 4.65 -0.14 19.96
C GLU A 57 4.28 0.18 18.51
N ASN A 58 3.09 -0.26 18.09
CA ASN A 58 2.54 0.01 16.77
C ASN A 58 1.97 1.44 16.68
N SER A 59 2.84 2.43 16.87
CA SER A 59 2.47 3.84 16.75
C SER A 59 2.68 4.34 15.32
N VAL A 60 1.81 5.27 14.89
CA VAL A 60 1.94 5.97 13.60
C VAL A 60 3.33 6.59 13.46
N LYS A 61 3.91 7.11 14.55
CA LYS A 61 5.25 7.68 14.58
C LYS A 61 6.34 6.64 14.27
N ASN A 62 6.32 5.49 14.94
CA ASN A 62 7.31 4.43 14.72
C ASN A 62 7.26 3.89 13.29
N MET A 63 6.05 3.74 12.75
CA MET A 63 5.86 3.33 11.36
C MET A 63 6.39 4.35 10.35
N ILE A 64 6.10 5.64 10.56
CA ILE A 64 6.62 6.71 9.70
C ILE A 64 8.15 6.73 9.77
N GLU A 65 8.74 6.68 10.96
CA GLU A 65 10.20 6.71 11.13
C GLU A 65 10.87 5.51 10.46
N TRP A 66 10.30 4.31 10.58
CA TRP A 66 10.85 3.12 9.93
C TRP A 66 10.74 3.19 8.41
N THR A 67 9.60 3.67 7.89
CA THR A 67 9.35 3.72 6.43
C THR A 67 10.12 4.87 5.77
N TYR A 68 10.18 6.01 6.46
CA TYR A 68 10.81 7.25 6.02
C TYR A 68 11.89 7.70 7.02
N PRO A 69 13.02 6.98 7.12
CA PRO A 69 14.08 7.34 8.05
C PRO A 69 14.69 8.70 7.71
N SER A 70 14.92 9.53 8.74
CA SER A 70 15.43 10.90 8.55
C SER A 70 14.57 11.76 7.60
N PHE A 71 13.24 11.64 7.72
CA PHE A 71 12.28 12.35 6.86
C PHE A 71 12.52 13.87 6.83
N SER A 72 12.85 14.48 7.98
CA SER A 72 13.14 15.92 8.10
C SER A 72 14.28 16.41 7.22
N THR A 73 15.22 15.53 6.85
CA THR A 73 16.34 15.86 5.95
C THR A 73 16.02 15.50 4.50
N ASN A 74 15.22 14.44 4.29
CA ASN A 74 15.02 13.84 2.96
C ASN A 74 13.68 14.18 2.30
N PHE A 75 12.79 14.94 2.95
CA PHE A 75 11.44 15.25 2.44
C PHE A 75 11.41 15.97 1.08
N GLN A 76 12.54 16.51 0.61
CA GLN A 76 12.67 17.14 -0.71
C GLN A 76 13.31 16.23 -1.78
N ASN A 77 13.80 15.05 -1.40
CA ASN A 77 14.51 14.15 -2.30
C ASN A 77 13.51 13.25 -3.06
N PRO A 78 13.35 13.41 -4.39
CA PRO A 78 12.36 12.66 -5.16
C PRO A 78 12.63 11.15 -5.20
N SER A 79 13.89 10.74 -5.37
CA SER A 79 14.27 9.32 -5.42
C SER A 79 13.93 8.64 -4.09
N TYR A 80 14.34 9.27 -2.99
CA TYR A 80 14.03 8.81 -1.63
C TYR A 80 12.52 8.61 -1.42
N LEU A 81 11.70 9.58 -1.83
CA LEU A 81 10.24 9.50 -1.66
C LEU A 81 9.59 8.46 -2.59
N SER A 82 10.07 8.33 -3.83
CA SER A 82 9.45 7.47 -4.85
C SER A 82 9.59 5.97 -4.60
N GLU A 83 10.57 5.58 -3.80
CA GLU A 83 10.89 4.17 -3.51
C GLU A 83 10.25 3.66 -2.21
N ARG A 84 9.47 4.51 -1.53
CA ARG A 84 8.91 4.26 -0.19
C ARG A 84 7.41 4.50 -0.17
N ALA A 85 6.67 3.67 0.55
CA ALA A 85 5.25 3.91 0.82
C ALA A 85 4.77 3.19 2.08
N ILE A 86 3.63 3.67 2.61
CA ILE A 86 2.86 2.99 3.66
C ILE A 86 1.53 2.49 3.06
N PRO A 87 1.45 1.26 2.54
CA PRO A 87 0.21 0.68 2.04
C PRO A 87 -0.73 0.32 3.18
N THR A 88 -2.03 0.54 2.99
CA THR A 88 -3.08 0.15 3.95
C THR A 88 -4.35 -0.37 3.25
N PRO A 89 -5.26 -1.07 3.93
CA PRO A 89 -6.47 -1.58 3.28
C PRO A 89 -7.49 -0.51 2.91
N THR A 90 -7.57 0.62 3.65
CA THR A 90 -8.68 1.58 3.52
C THR A 90 -8.23 3.02 3.23
N ASN A 91 -9.05 3.76 2.49
CA ASN A 91 -8.78 5.16 2.19
C ASN A 91 -8.84 6.08 3.43
N VAL A 92 -9.60 5.71 4.46
CA VAL A 92 -9.72 6.50 5.69
C VAL A 92 -8.37 6.50 6.43
N THR A 93 -7.75 5.33 6.56
CA THR A 93 -6.41 5.19 7.15
C THR A 93 -5.38 5.95 6.32
N VAL A 94 -5.44 5.85 4.99
CA VAL A 94 -4.54 6.59 4.09
C VAL A 94 -4.64 8.10 4.31
N ALA A 95 -5.85 8.65 4.43
CA ALA A 95 -6.04 10.08 4.68
C ALA A 95 -5.42 10.49 6.02
N HIS A 96 -5.69 9.74 7.09
CA HIS A 96 -5.13 10.00 8.41
C HIS A 96 -3.59 9.98 8.42
N LEU A 97 -2.98 8.97 7.81
CA LEU A 97 -1.52 8.86 7.76
C LEU A 97 -0.87 9.98 6.95
N ASN A 98 -1.44 10.30 5.78
CA ASN A 98 -0.94 11.38 4.96
C ASN A 98 -1.04 12.73 5.68
N SER A 99 -2.11 12.99 6.44
CA SER A 99 -2.22 14.19 7.29
C SER A 99 -1.10 14.24 8.33
N ASN A 100 -0.88 13.17 9.09
CA ASN A 100 0.18 13.11 10.09
C ASN A 100 1.56 13.38 9.48
N ILE A 101 1.88 12.77 8.33
CA ILE A 101 3.19 12.97 7.69
C ILE A 101 3.34 14.42 7.21
N VAL A 102 2.32 15.00 6.58
CA VAL A 102 2.38 16.38 6.08
C VAL A 102 2.52 17.39 7.23
N GLU A 103 1.88 17.15 8.37
CA GLU A 103 2.01 17.99 9.57
C GLU A 103 3.43 18.01 10.15
N THR A 104 4.27 17.00 9.86
CA THR A 104 5.68 16.99 10.27
C THR A 104 6.60 17.77 9.34
N ILE A 105 6.14 18.17 8.15
CA ILE A 105 6.97 18.88 7.17
C ILE A 105 7.09 20.35 7.59
N PRO A 106 8.33 20.89 7.72
CA PRO A 106 8.51 22.29 8.03
C PRO A 106 8.11 23.18 6.85
N GLY A 107 7.31 24.22 7.12
CA GLY A 107 6.95 25.24 6.13
C GLY A 107 5.48 25.62 6.17
N ASP A 108 5.07 26.47 5.23
CA ASP A 108 3.70 26.92 5.11
C ASP A 108 2.83 25.85 4.44
N GLN A 109 1.65 25.59 5.01
CA GLN A 109 0.65 24.72 4.41
C GLN A 109 -0.29 25.53 3.52
N ALA A 110 -0.55 25.04 2.32
CA ALA A 110 -1.54 25.60 1.41
C ALA A 110 -2.67 24.59 1.15
N SER A 111 -3.92 25.05 1.24
CA SER A 111 -5.09 24.25 0.87
C SER A 111 -5.55 24.60 -0.54
N TYR A 112 -5.68 23.58 -1.40
CA TYR A 112 -6.19 23.73 -2.76
C TYR A 112 -7.61 23.20 -2.86
N TYR A 113 -8.58 24.11 -2.96
CA TYR A 113 -9.99 23.77 -3.11
C TYR A 113 -10.34 23.46 -4.58
N SER A 114 -11.13 22.41 -4.81
CA SER A 114 -11.75 22.15 -6.11
C SER A 114 -12.86 23.16 -6.41
N VAL A 115 -13.09 23.44 -7.68
CA VAL A 115 -14.21 24.27 -8.14
C VAL A 115 -15.09 23.45 -9.07
N ASP A 116 -16.38 23.35 -8.76
CA ASP A 116 -17.37 22.66 -9.58
C ASP A 116 -18.13 23.70 -10.43
N ARG A 117 -18.30 23.42 -11.73
CA ARG A 117 -19.06 24.25 -12.68
C ARG A 117 -19.95 23.39 -13.57
N ALA A 118 -21.07 23.95 -14.06
CA ALA A 118 -21.94 23.30 -15.02
C ALA A 118 -21.67 23.88 -16.42
N GLU A 119 -21.44 23.03 -17.42
CA GLU A 119 -21.07 23.47 -18.78
C GLU A 119 -21.86 22.72 -19.88
N GLU A 120 -21.91 23.32 -21.08
CA GLU A 120 -22.37 22.69 -22.32
C GLU A 120 -21.19 22.08 -23.10
N PHE A 121 -21.46 21.00 -23.83
CA PHE A 121 -20.50 19.93 -24.16
C PHE A 121 -19.45 20.29 -25.25
N GLY A 122 -18.15 20.06 -25.01
CA GLY A 122 -17.12 20.00 -26.06
C GLY A 122 -15.68 19.75 -25.59
N GLY A 123 -15.05 18.63 -26.00
CA GLY A 123 -13.59 18.40 -25.91
C GLY A 123 -13.13 16.99 -25.48
N SER A 124 -12.02 16.51 -26.04
CA SER A 124 -11.44 15.14 -25.95
C SER A 124 -10.06 15.05 -25.27
N GLU A 125 -9.71 13.84 -24.80
CA GLU A 125 -8.55 13.47 -23.98
C GLU A 125 -7.31 12.98 -24.76
N SER A 126 -6.11 13.36 -24.33
CA SER A 126 -4.91 12.51 -24.43
C SER A 126 -3.80 13.00 -23.48
N ASP A 127 -3.54 12.27 -22.39
CA ASP A 127 -2.41 12.45 -21.45
C ASP A 127 -1.60 11.13 -21.38
N LEU A 128 -0.29 11.12 -21.63
CA LEU A 128 0.88 11.45 -20.77
C LEU A 128 1.33 10.32 -19.81
N THR A 129 2.62 9.96 -19.91
CA THR A 129 3.41 9.23 -18.91
C THR A 129 4.79 9.88 -18.76
N PHE A 130 5.13 10.47 -17.61
CA PHE A 130 6.49 10.94 -17.31
C PHE A 130 6.79 10.90 -15.79
N VAL A 131 7.90 10.27 -15.41
CA VAL A 131 8.41 10.20 -14.03
C VAL A 131 9.75 10.96 -13.99
N GLY A 132 9.98 11.79 -12.96
CA GLY A 132 11.31 12.33 -12.62
C GLY A 132 11.68 13.73 -13.13
N THR A 133 10.76 14.51 -13.69
CA THR A 133 11.04 15.83 -14.33
C THR A 133 10.08 16.92 -13.84
N LYS A 134 10.57 18.15 -13.64
CA LYS A 134 9.75 19.30 -13.17
C LYS A 134 8.78 19.76 -14.26
N HIS A 135 7.48 19.76 -13.96
CA HIS A 135 6.41 20.14 -14.89
C HIS A 135 5.38 21.04 -14.23
N PHE A 136 4.76 21.92 -15.01
CA PHE A 136 3.53 22.58 -14.61
C PHE A 136 2.39 21.58 -14.68
N ILE A 137 1.65 21.42 -13.58
CA ILE A 137 0.49 20.54 -13.53
C ILE A 137 -0.75 21.42 -13.67
N PRO A 138 -1.41 21.44 -14.84
CA PRO A 138 -2.63 22.21 -15.00
C PRO A 138 -3.76 21.58 -14.18
N ARG A 139 -4.76 22.39 -13.81
CA ARG A 139 -6.00 21.87 -13.23
C ARG A 139 -6.72 21.04 -14.31
N MET A 140 -7.06 19.81 -13.96
CA MET A 140 -7.80 18.89 -14.80
C MET A 140 -9.31 19.05 -14.56
N GLU A 141 -10.08 18.88 -15.63
CA GLU A 141 -11.54 18.94 -15.60
C GLU A 141 -12.10 17.52 -15.68
N LEU A 142 -12.80 17.11 -14.63
CA LEU A 142 -13.41 15.79 -14.50
C LEU A 142 -14.91 15.92 -14.66
N PHE A 143 -15.51 15.03 -15.44
CA PHE A 143 -16.95 14.98 -15.64
C PHE A 143 -17.40 13.52 -15.74
N PRO A 144 -18.57 13.17 -15.19
CA PRO A 144 -19.10 11.81 -15.33
C PRO A 144 -19.40 11.49 -16.81
N THR A 145 -18.99 10.31 -17.28
CA THR A 145 -19.26 9.85 -18.66
C THR A 145 -20.75 9.58 -18.89
N GLU A 146 -21.47 9.14 -17.85
CA GLU A 146 -22.91 8.91 -17.88
C GLU A 146 -23.61 9.66 -16.75
N THR A 147 -24.59 10.50 -17.09
CA THR A 147 -25.40 11.24 -16.13
C THR A 147 -26.80 11.49 -16.68
N LYS A 148 -27.82 11.30 -15.83
CA LYS A 148 -29.23 11.63 -16.13
C LYS A 148 -29.55 13.11 -15.89
N LEU A 149 -28.57 13.91 -15.45
CA LEU A 149 -28.75 15.33 -15.18
C LEU A 149 -28.83 16.11 -16.50
N PRO A 150 -29.64 17.19 -16.56
CA PRO A 150 -29.78 18.01 -17.76
C PRO A 150 -28.55 18.89 -18.07
N PHE A 151 -27.45 18.72 -17.35
CA PHE A 151 -26.20 19.48 -17.50
C PHE A 151 -24.98 18.60 -17.20
N LYS A 152 -23.84 18.97 -17.77
CA LYS A 152 -22.55 18.33 -17.48
C LYS A 152 -21.96 18.92 -16.21
N LEU A 153 -21.83 18.09 -15.17
CA LEU A 153 -21.09 18.48 -13.98
C LEU A 153 -19.59 18.38 -14.28
N VAL A 154 -18.89 19.51 -14.28
CA VAL A 154 -17.45 19.59 -14.51
C VAL A 154 -16.76 20.00 -13.20
N ARG A 155 -15.96 19.11 -12.64
CA ARG A 155 -15.10 19.37 -11.48
C ARG A 155 -13.71 19.75 -11.96
N LYS A 156 -13.28 20.98 -11.69
CA LYS A 156 -11.92 21.44 -11.95
C LYS A 156 -11.09 21.28 -10.69
N GLN A 157 -10.11 20.38 -10.72
CA GLN A 157 -9.22 20.13 -9.58
C GLN A 157 -7.78 19.89 -10.05
N MET A 158 -6.83 20.07 -9.14
CA MET A 158 -5.46 19.61 -9.39
C MET A 158 -5.48 18.08 -9.45
N PRO A 159 -4.90 17.43 -10.47
CA PRO A 159 -4.80 15.98 -10.55
C PRO A 159 -3.67 15.48 -9.64
N LEU A 160 -3.71 15.86 -8.37
CA LEU A 160 -2.69 15.58 -7.37
C LEU A 160 -3.34 15.04 -6.10
N GLN A 161 -2.70 14.02 -5.54
CA GLN A 161 -3.04 13.49 -4.22
C GLN A 161 -1.73 13.24 -3.47
N ILE A 162 -1.70 13.57 -2.18
CA ILE A 162 -0.60 13.18 -1.28
C ILE A 162 -0.52 11.64 -1.25
N CYS A 163 0.68 11.09 -1.41
CA CYS A 163 0.87 9.65 -1.62
C CYS A 163 1.96 9.01 -0.74
N TYR A 164 2.28 9.58 0.43
CA TYR A 164 3.19 8.93 1.39
C TYR A 164 2.61 7.61 1.92
N SER A 165 1.29 7.59 2.10
CA SER A 165 0.48 6.39 2.26
C SER A 165 -0.48 6.23 1.08
N MET A 166 -0.79 4.99 0.74
CA MET A 166 -1.73 4.63 -0.31
C MET A 166 -2.50 3.36 0.04
N THR A 167 -3.57 3.05 -0.68
CA THR A 167 -4.23 1.77 -0.48
C THR A 167 -3.43 0.64 -1.13
N ILE A 168 -3.53 -0.57 -0.60
CA ILE A 168 -2.91 -1.77 -1.20
C ILE A 168 -3.30 -1.90 -2.67
N ASN A 169 -4.57 -1.63 -3.00
CA ASN A 169 -5.06 -1.68 -4.37
C ASN A 169 -4.39 -0.63 -5.27
N LYS A 170 -4.09 0.58 -4.76
CA LYS A 170 -3.36 1.61 -5.51
C LYS A 170 -1.85 1.30 -5.63
N ALA A 171 -1.30 0.52 -4.70
CA ALA A 171 0.10 0.05 -4.78
C ALA A 171 0.29 -1.05 -5.84
N GLN A 172 -0.78 -1.66 -6.34
CA GLN A 172 -0.71 -2.71 -7.35
C GLN A 172 0.05 -2.24 -8.61
N GLY A 173 1.01 -3.06 -9.06
CA GLY A 173 1.86 -2.74 -10.21
C GLY A 173 3.09 -1.90 -9.90
N GLN A 174 3.18 -1.33 -8.70
CA GLN A 174 4.37 -0.60 -8.24
C GLN A 174 5.42 -1.56 -7.67
N SER A 175 6.67 -1.10 -7.65
CA SER A 175 7.81 -1.77 -7.02
C SER A 175 8.50 -0.76 -6.11
N LEU A 176 8.60 -1.10 -4.83
CA LEU A 176 9.08 -0.21 -3.78
C LEU A 176 10.27 -0.86 -3.08
N GLU A 177 11.26 -0.06 -2.71
CA GLU A 177 12.42 -0.51 -1.95
C GLU A 177 12.05 -0.75 -0.48
N ARG A 178 11.21 0.13 0.10
CA ARG A 178 10.81 0.05 1.50
C ARG A 178 9.32 0.28 1.70
N VAL A 179 8.67 -0.68 2.36
CA VAL A 179 7.23 -0.79 2.53
C VAL A 179 6.91 -1.03 4.00
N GLY A 180 6.32 -0.03 4.66
CA GLY A 180 5.70 -0.18 5.97
C GLY A 180 4.23 -0.55 5.79
N LEU A 181 3.89 -1.84 5.86
CA LEU A 181 2.52 -2.30 5.65
C LEU A 181 1.71 -2.11 6.94
N TYR A 182 0.72 -1.20 6.91
CA TYR A 182 -0.11 -0.90 8.08
C TYR A 182 -1.48 -1.54 7.97
N LEU A 183 -1.79 -2.41 8.94
CA LEU A 183 -3.03 -3.15 9.05
C LEU A 183 -3.69 -2.86 10.42
N PRO A 184 -4.30 -1.67 10.60
CA PRO A 184 -5.13 -1.39 11.78
C PRO A 184 -6.41 -2.24 11.80
N LYS A 185 -6.76 -2.78 10.62
CA LYS A 185 -7.78 -3.81 10.40
C LYS A 185 -7.20 -4.80 9.41
N SER A 186 -7.59 -6.06 9.57
CA SER A 186 -7.21 -7.13 8.64
C SER A 186 -7.64 -6.83 7.20
N VAL A 187 -6.95 -7.43 6.23
CA VAL A 187 -7.36 -7.36 4.83
C VAL A 187 -8.71 -8.04 4.63
N PHE A 188 -9.49 -7.55 3.66
CA PHE A 188 -10.89 -7.96 3.47
C PHE A 188 -11.19 -8.43 2.04
N THR A 189 -10.19 -8.41 1.15
CA THR A 189 -10.35 -8.86 -0.24
C THR A 189 -9.36 -9.95 -0.60
N HIS A 190 -9.77 -10.78 -1.55
CA HIS A 190 -8.96 -11.86 -2.06
C HIS A 190 -7.59 -11.38 -2.57
N GLY A 191 -6.52 -12.04 -2.11
CA GLY A 191 -5.15 -11.78 -2.60
C GLY A 191 -4.58 -10.42 -2.21
N GLN A 192 -5.28 -9.63 -1.39
CA GLN A 192 -4.84 -8.30 -0.99
C GLN A 192 -3.53 -8.34 -0.19
N MET A 193 -3.40 -9.31 0.71
CA MET A 193 -2.16 -9.55 1.45
C MET A 193 -0.99 -9.86 0.52
N TYR A 194 -1.20 -10.77 -0.45
CA TYR A 194 -0.21 -11.08 -1.48
C TYR A 194 0.18 -9.84 -2.30
N VAL A 195 -0.79 -9.03 -2.73
CA VAL A 195 -0.52 -7.79 -3.46
C VAL A 195 0.36 -6.87 -2.64
N ALA A 196 0.05 -6.65 -1.37
CA ALA A 196 0.79 -5.77 -0.47
C ALA A 196 2.26 -6.22 -0.30
N VAL A 197 2.45 -7.49 0.07
CA VAL A 197 3.78 -8.05 0.36
C VAL A 197 4.63 -8.18 -0.91
N SER A 198 4.01 -8.47 -2.06
CA SER A 198 4.73 -8.61 -3.35
C SER A 198 5.21 -7.28 -3.96
N ARG A 199 4.94 -6.13 -3.31
CA ARG A 199 5.42 -4.82 -3.78
C ARG A 199 6.89 -4.56 -3.46
N VAL A 200 7.41 -5.22 -2.42
CA VAL A 200 8.79 -5.05 -1.95
C VAL A 200 9.78 -5.86 -2.79
N THR A 201 10.98 -5.32 -2.99
CA THR A 201 12.04 -5.97 -3.78
C THR A 201 13.02 -6.80 -2.94
N SER A 202 13.01 -6.64 -1.62
CA SER A 202 13.84 -7.38 -0.65
C SER A 202 13.08 -7.64 0.66
N PRO A 203 13.42 -8.71 1.40
CA PRO A 203 12.80 -8.98 2.71
C PRO A 203 13.06 -7.87 3.73
N GLN A 204 14.25 -7.25 3.73
CA GLN A 204 14.61 -6.15 4.64
C GLN A 204 13.82 -4.86 4.34
N GLY A 205 13.30 -4.74 3.13
CA GLY A 205 12.44 -3.65 2.71
C GLY A 205 11.02 -3.75 3.27
N LEU A 206 10.64 -4.84 3.94
CA LEU A 206 9.29 -5.05 4.45
C LEU A 206 9.25 -4.99 5.98
N LYS A 207 8.33 -4.19 6.51
CA LYS A 207 7.89 -4.29 7.90
C LYS A 207 6.39 -4.14 7.99
N MET A 208 5.79 -4.93 8.86
CA MET A 208 4.36 -5.02 9.08
C MET A 208 4.01 -4.45 10.45
N PHE A 209 2.93 -3.68 10.46
CA PHE A 209 2.40 -2.97 11.61
C PHE A 209 0.93 -3.38 11.73
N ILE A 210 0.64 -4.35 12.59
CA ILE A 210 -0.67 -5.01 12.64
C ILE A 210 -1.31 -4.79 14.01
N ASP A 211 -2.54 -4.32 14.01
CA ASP A 211 -3.35 -4.20 15.22
C ASP A 211 -4.47 -5.23 15.24
N SER A 212 -4.77 -5.74 16.42
CA SER A 212 -5.96 -6.54 16.68
C SER A 212 -7.22 -5.65 16.66
N ASP A 213 -8.41 -6.26 16.68
CA ASP A 213 -9.67 -5.53 16.80
C ASP A 213 -9.77 -4.68 18.09
N GLN A 214 -8.94 -4.96 19.09
CA GLN A 214 -8.83 -4.19 20.33
C GLN A 214 -7.75 -3.08 20.25
N ALA A 215 -7.22 -2.80 19.06
CA ALA A 215 -6.15 -1.83 18.81
C ALA A 215 -4.85 -2.12 19.60
N THR A 216 -4.55 -3.40 19.79
CA THR A 216 -3.29 -3.86 20.39
C THR A 216 -2.37 -4.43 19.31
N PRO A 217 -1.05 -4.20 19.38
CA PRO A 217 -0.10 -4.83 18.47
C PRO A 217 -0.26 -6.36 18.48
N THR A 218 -0.22 -6.97 17.30
CA THR A 218 -0.29 -8.43 17.13
C THR A 218 0.53 -8.86 15.92
N ASP A 219 0.89 -10.12 15.85
CA ASP A 219 1.54 -10.78 14.72
C ASP A 219 0.57 -11.64 13.90
N VAL A 220 -0.73 -11.65 14.24
CA VAL A 220 -1.76 -12.42 13.55
C VAL A 220 -2.64 -11.51 12.69
N THR A 221 -2.88 -11.90 11.45
CA THR A 221 -3.80 -11.18 10.55
C THR A 221 -4.55 -12.14 9.63
N ARG A 222 -5.68 -11.70 9.10
CA ARG A 222 -6.44 -12.48 8.11
C ARG A 222 -5.76 -12.45 6.74
N ASN A 223 -5.75 -13.57 6.04
CA ASN A 223 -5.33 -13.70 4.65
C ASN A 223 -6.45 -14.34 3.81
N VAL A 224 -7.22 -13.52 3.11
CA VAL A 224 -8.37 -14.00 2.32
C VAL A 224 -7.89 -14.58 0.99
N VAL A 225 -8.03 -15.90 0.81
CA VAL A 225 -7.67 -16.62 -0.41
C VAL A 225 -8.83 -17.50 -0.88
N TYR A 226 -9.45 -17.15 -2.01
CA TYR A 226 -10.50 -17.95 -2.65
C TYR A 226 -9.85 -19.06 -3.46
N LYS A 227 -9.96 -20.30 -2.97
CA LYS A 227 -9.29 -21.45 -3.61
C LYS A 227 -9.94 -21.83 -4.95
N GLU A 228 -11.17 -21.39 -5.18
CA GLU A 228 -11.97 -21.65 -6.37
C GLU A 228 -11.33 -21.12 -7.64
N ILE A 229 -10.58 -20.02 -7.55
CA ILE A 229 -9.88 -19.42 -8.69
C ILE A 229 -8.80 -20.35 -9.25
N PHE A 230 -8.26 -21.26 -8.43
CA PHE A 230 -7.22 -22.20 -8.85
C PHE A 230 -7.77 -23.46 -9.52
N TYR A 231 -9.07 -23.73 -9.42
CA TYR A 231 -9.67 -24.96 -9.97
C TYR A 231 -9.67 -25.02 -11.50
N ASN A 232 -9.64 -23.85 -12.17
CA ASN A 232 -9.62 -23.75 -13.63
C ASN A 232 -8.22 -23.50 -14.21
N LEU A 233 -7.17 -23.54 -13.40
CA LEU A 233 -5.82 -23.45 -13.93
C LEU A 233 -5.45 -24.77 -14.60
N PRO A 234 -4.95 -24.76 -15.86
CA PRO A 234 -4.43 -25.96 -16.47
C PRO A 234 -3.33 -26.52 -15.57
N LYS A 235 -3.49 -27.75 -15.10
CA LYS A 235 -2.44 -28.44 -14.35
C LYS A 235 -1.25 -28.60 -15.30
N HIS A 236 -0.19 -27.83 -15.08
CA HIS A 236 1.07 -28.07 -15.78
C HIS A 236 1.54 -29.49 -15.42
N GLN A 237 1.60 -30.35 -16.43
CA GLN A 237 2.32 -31.64 -16.41
C GLN A 237 3.82 -31.39 -16.33
#